data_AF-A0A3C0E8N8-F1
#
_entry.id   AF-A0A3C0E8N8-F1
#
_cell.length_a   1.000
_cell.length_b   1.000
_cell.length_c   1.000
_cell.angle_alpha   90.00
_cell.angle_beta   90.00
_cell.angle_gamma   90.00
#
_symmetry.space_group_name_H-M   'P 1'
#
loop_
_entity.id
_entity.type
_entity.pdbx_description
1 polymer ?
#
loop_
_entity_poly.entity_id
_entity_poly.type
_entity_poly.pdbx_seq_one_letter_code
_entity_poly.pdbx_strand_id
1 'polypeptide(L)'
;MKAAALLSFSLLCFSCSQQTDKIDLAGSWIFSTDSMDWSRVIELPGSMASNGLGEDIAVGTDWTGGIVDSSYFFKPSYAKYREAGNIKVPFWLQPVKYYKGKAWYQKEVVIPDSWEGKDISLFLERCHWESRLYIDGKEIGMQNALGAPHRYDLTGKLSAGKHVLMLCVDNRVKNIDPGENSHSISDHTQGNWNGMVGDMFLEVKPEVNVSSVKIIPERLAKKVSVSASLMNRYEKDANVVLEMTVGNEKVQQQCTLKPGENQMVMSLAMKGDIKCWDEFSPSLYDLKLSVKDAESGETDVYAERFGFRDVKVKDGKLTINDRRLFLRGTLDCAVFPKTGFPPTDVESWKKIYTTCRQHGLNHVRFHSWCPPEAAFAAADEMGMYLEIECSSWANQSTTIGDGGDLDRFIWEESERIVREFGNHPSFCMMMYGNEPAGKGSNAYLTNFVTTWKERDARRLYCSGAGWPNLPVNDFLSDSNPRIQAWGQGVKSIINAQAPRTDYDWSE
;
A
#
# COMPACT_ATOMS: atom_id res chain seq x y z
N MET A 1 50.96 -50.20 32.32
CA MET A 1 49.65 -50.38 31.66
C MET A 1 48.64 -49.47 32.35
N LYS A 2 47.83 -48.78 31.55
CA LYS A 2 47.04 -47.59 31.89
C LYS A 2 45.90 -47.89 32.88
N ALA A 3 45.69 -47.00 33.84
CA ALA A 3 44.45 -46.89 34.60
C ALA A 3 43.61 -45.77 33.97
N ALA A 4 42.36 -46.08 33.62
CA ALA A 4 41.41 -45.16 33.01
C ALA A 4 40.53 -44.52 34.10
N ALA A 5 40.48 -43.19 34.11
CA ALA A 5 39.50 -42.41 34.87
C ALA A 5 38.38 -41.97 33.91
N LEU A 6 37.13 -42.32 34.23
CA LEU A 6 35.95 -41.77 33.59
C LEU A 6 35.66 -40.37 34.16
N LEU A 7 35.64 -39.36 33.29
CA LEU A 7 35.03 -38.05 33.56
C LEU A 7 33.69 -37.99 32.82
N SER A 8 32.60 -37.92 33.56
CA SER A 8 31.27 -37.61 33.04
C SER A 8 31.13 -36.10 32.87
N PHE A 9 30.96 -35.63 31.64
CA PHE A 9 30.61 -34.24 31.32
C PHE A 9 29.09 -34.15 31.20
N SER A 10 28.45 -33.49 32.16
CA SER A 10 27.04 -33.11 32.07
C SER A 10 26.91 -31.84 31.23
N LEU A 11 26.40 -31.97 30.00
CA LEU A 11 25.97 -30.81 29.21
C LEU A 11 24.64 -30.29 29.76
N LEU A 12 24.69 -29.14 30.44
CA LEU A 12 23.52 -28.29 30.67
C LEU A 12 23.25 -27.50 29.38
N CYS A 13 22.30 -27.97 28.58
CA CYS A 13 21.76 -27.19 27.47
C CYS A 13 20.85 -26.09 28.03
N PHE A 14 21.38 -24.89 28.19
CA PHE A 14 20.55 -23.68 28.27
C PHE A 14 20.01 -23.39 26.87
N SER A 15 18.77 -23.80 26.61
CA SER A 15 18.02 -23.35 25.45
C SER A 15 17.59 -21.90 25.71
N CYS A 16 18.36 -20.92 25.21
CA CYS A 16 17.82 -19.58 24.99
C CYS A 16 16.74 -19.70 23.93
N SER A 17 15.47 -19.79 24.34
CA SER A 17 14.36 -19.57 23.42
C SER A 17 14.45 -18.12 22.96
N GLN A 18 14.86 -17.91 21.72
CA GLN A 18 14.74 -16.60 21.08
C GLN A 18 13.25 -16.28 21.01
N GLN A 19 12.81 -15.28 21.77
CA GLN A 19 11.42 -14.82 21.76
C GLN A 19 11.11 -14.33 20.34
N THR A 20 10.17 -14.99 19.66
CA THR A 20 9.74 -14.58 18.33
C THR A 20 8.68 -13.51 18.50
N ASP A 21 9.00 -12.29 18.06
CA ASP A 21 8.05 -11.15 18.12
C ASP A 21 6.96 -11.23 17.04
N LYS A 22 7.05 -12.24 16.16
CA LYS A 22 6.07 -12.49 15.09
C LYS A 22 5.72 -13.98 14.98
N ILE A 23 4.46 -14.25 14.62
CA ILE A 23 3.97 -15.55 14.18
C ILE A 23 3.52 -15.40 12.72
N ASP A 24 4.25 -16.02 11.80
CA ASP A 24 3.90 -16.09 10.39
C ASP A 24 2.60 -16.90 10.19
N LEU A 25 1.70 -16.35 9.38
CA LEU A 25 0.41 -16.97 9.07
C LEU A 25 0.34 -17.55 7.65
N ALA A 26 1.42 -17.53 6.88
CA ALA A 26 1.50 -18.18 5.58
C ALA A 26 1.31 -19.71 5.66
N GLY A 27 0.98 -20.32 4.52
CA GLY A 27 0.70 -21.74 4.34
C GLY A 27 -0.78 -22.07 4.23
N SER A 28 -1.15 -23.28 4.62
CA SER A 28 -2.50 -23.81 4.47
C SER A 28 -3.50 -23.17 5.44
N TRP A 29 -4.68 -22.83 4.93
CA TRP A 29 -5.85 -22.37 5.69
C TRP A 29 -7.06 -23.22 5.33
N ILE A 30 -7.90 -23.52 6.33
CA ILE A 30 -9.22 -24.11 6.09
C ILE A 30 -10.07 -23.03 5.43
N PHE A 31 -10.81 -23.40 4.39
CA PHE A 31 -11.47 -22.45 3.50
C PHE A 31 -12.92 -22.82 3.26
N SER A 32 -13.80 -21.81 3.17
CA SER A 32 -15.17 -21.97 2.70
C SER A 32 -15.67 -20.71 1.99
N THR A 33 -16.72 -20.84 1.21
CA THR A 33 -17.55 -19.71 0.73
C THR A 33 -18.90 -19.73 1.43
N ASP A 34 -19.91 -19.05 0.88
CA ASP A 34 -21.31 -19.19 1.31
C ASP A 34 -21.86 -20.64 1.19
N SER A 35 -21.13 -21.55 0.55
CA SER A 35 -21.43 -22.99 0.55
C SER A 35 -21.32 -23.66 1.92
N MET A 36 -20.59 -23.05 2.87
CA MET A 36 -20.28 -23.61 4.20
C MET A 36 -19.58 -24.98 4.15
N ASP A 37 -18.94 -25.32 3.02
CA ASP A 37 -18.11 -26.51 2.88
C ASP A 37 -16.68 -26.23 3.40
N TRP A 38 -16.47 -26.57 4.66
CA TRP A 38 -15.19 -26.41 5.37
C TRP A 38 -14.20 -27.57 5.16
N SER A 39 -14.45 -28.47 4.20
CA SER A 39 -13.50 -29.54 3.86
C SER A 39 -12.33 -29.07 2.97
N ARG A 40 -12.43 -27.85 2.45
CA ARG A 40 -11.48 -27.28 1.49
C ARG A 40 -10.34 -26.57 2.20
N VAL A 41 -9.20 -26.53 1.52
CA VAL A 41 -7.98 -25.84 1.95
C VAL A 41 -7.57 -24.85 0.87
N ILE A 42 -6.98 -23.74 1.28
CA ILE A 42 -6.35 -22.76 0.40
C ILE A 42 -4.94 -22.44 0.91
N GLU A 43 -4.00 -22.27 0.00
CA GLU A 43 -2.65 -21.77 0.32
C GLU A 43 -2.64 -20.25 0.24
N LEU A 44 -2.16 -19.62 1.32
CA LEU A 44 -1.96 -18.18 1.44
C LEU A 44 -0.48 -17.88 1.77
N PRO A 45 0.08 -16.73 1.36
CA PRO A 45 -0.55 -15.67 0.58
C PRO A 45 -0.91 -16.08 -0.86
N GLY A 46 -2.09 -15.65 -1.32
CA GLY A 46 -2.64 -16.01 -2.62
C GLY A 46 -4.09 -15.56 -2.79
N SER A 47 -4.67 -15.89 -3.95
CA SER A 47 -6.08 -15.69 -4.24
C SER A 47 -6.81 -17.02 -4.43
N MET A 48 -8.14 -16.98 -4.42
CA MET A 48 -8.96 -18.13 -4.82
C MET A 48 -8.58 -18.61 -6.23
N ALA A 49 -8.39 -17.68 -7.16
CA ALA A 49 -8.03 -18.01 -8.54
C ALA A 49 -6.65 -18.68 -8.63
N SER A 50 -5.64 -18.23 -7.88
CA SER A 50 -4.32 -18.88 -7.87
C SER A 50 -4.35 -20.29 -7.26
N ASN A 51 -5.37 -20.60 -6.47
CA ASN A 51 -5.64 -21.91 -5.89
C ASN A 51 -6.64 -22.75 -6.72
N GLY A 52 -7.05 -22.27 -7.90
CA GLY A 52 -8.03 -22.97 -8.75
C GLY A 52 -9.45 -23.03 -8.16
N LEU A 53 -9.77 -22.15 -7.21
CA LEU A 53 -11.06 -22.05 -6.53
C LEU A 53 -11.93 -20.95 -7.18
N GLY A 54 -13.22 -21.23 -7.36
CA GLY A 54 -14.19 -20.34 -7.99
C GLY A 54 -14.89 -21.01 -9.17
N GLU A 55 -15.62 -20.23 -9.94
CA GLU A 55 -16.40 -20.69 -11.09
C GLU A 55 -15.60 -20.56 -12.39
N ASP A 56 -15.89 -21.42 -13.38
CA ASP A 56 -15.40 -21.21 -14.74
C ASP A 56 -16.05 -19.97 -15.36
N ILE A 57 -15.29 -19.27 -16.20
CA ILE A 57 -15.83 -18.13 -16.94
C ILE A 57 -16.92 -18.61 -17.90
N ALA A 58 -18.05 -17.90 -17.89
CA ALA A 58 -19.20 -18.13 -18.73
C ALA A 58 -19.68 -16.83 -19.37
N VAL A 59 -20.60 -16.92 -20.35
CA VAL A 59 -21.22 -15.74 -20.96
C VAL A 59 -21.93 -14.86 -19.93
N GLY A 60 -22.49 -15.48 -18.89
CA GLY A 60 -23.17 -14.81 -17.79
C GLY A 60 -22.28 -14.49 -16.58
N THR A 61 -20.94 -14.55 -16.72
CA THR A 61 -20.04 -14.11 -15.64
C THR A 61 -20.33 -12.65 -15.29
N ASP A 62 -20.53 -12.41 -14.01
CA ASP A 62 -20.95 -11.12 -13.46
C ASP A 62 -19.73 -10.22 -13.24
N TRP A 63 -19.11 -9.77 -14.33
CA TRP A 63 -17.92 -8.91 -14.31
C TRP A 63 -18.15 -7.63 -13.50
N THR A 64 -17.08 -7.14 -12.86
CA THR A 64 -17.07 -5.87 -12.11
C THR A 64 -16.90 -4.69 -13.06
N GLY A 65 -16.08 -4.85 -14.11
CA GLY A 65 -15.80 -3.78 -15.08
C GLY A 65 -16.97 -3.46 -16.02
N GLY A 66 -17.11 -2.19 -16.40
CA GLY A 66 -18.14 -1.73 -17.32
C GLY A 66 -17.99 -2.31 -18.73
N ILE A 67 -19.12 -2.60 -19.39
CA ILE A 67 -19.16 -3.11 -20.77
C ILE A 67 -19.41 -1.95 -21.74
N VAL A 68 -18.36 -1.48 -22.41
CA VAL A 68 -18.48 -0.40 -23.41
C VAL A 68 -18.92 -0.94 -24.77
N ASP A 69 -18.36 -2.07 -25.23
CA ASP A 69 -18.76 -2.74 -26.48
C ASP A 69 -19.45 -4.08 -26.19
N SER A 70 -20.77 -4.10 -26.31
CA SER A 70 -21.60 -5.29 -26.11
C SER A 70 -21.64 -6.23 -27.33
N SER A 71 -20.90 -5.93 -28.41
CA SER A 71 -20.98 -6.68 -29.67
C SER A 71 -20.59 -8.15 -29.55
N TYR A 72 -19.77 -8.50 -28.56
CA TYR A 72 -19.48 -9.89 -28.18
C TYR A 72 -20.73 -10.72 -27.92
N PHE A 73 -21.77 -10.15 -27.31
CA PHE A 73 -22.96 -10.90 -26.89
C PHE A 73 -23.90 -11.25 -28.05
N PHE A 74 -23.91 -10.45 -29.12
CA PHE A 74 -24.90 -10.59 -30.19
C PHE A 74 -24.33 -10.81 -31.59
N LYS A 75 -23.09 -10.40 -31.91
CA LYS A 75 -22.56 -10.58 -33.28
C LYS A 75 -22.36 -12.07 -33.61
N PRO A 76 -22.76 -12.52 -34.82
CA PRO A 76 -22.53 -13.91 -35.27
C PRO A 76 -21.05 -14.31 -35.30
N SER A 77 -20.15 -13.38 -35.60
CA SER A 77 -18.69 -13.64 -35.61
C SER A 77 -18.15 -14.12 -34.27
N TYR A 78 -18.82 -13.79 -33.16
CA TYR A 78 -18.45 -14.21 -31.81
C TYR A 78 -19.21 -15.45 -31.31
N ALA A 79 -20.14 -16.01 -32.08
CA ALA A 79 -21.01 -17.11 -31.63
C ALA A 79 -20.23 -18.32 -31.09
N LYS A 80 -19.22 -18.76 -31.84
CA LYS A 80 -18.35 -19.88 -31.43
C LYS A 80 -17.60 -19.64 -30.11
N TYR A 81 -17.45 -18.37 -29.68
CA TYR A 81 -16.75 -18.00 -28.45
C TYR A 81 -17.69 -17.78 -27.26
N ARG A 82 -18.97 -18.15 -27.42
CA ARG A 82 -20.00 -18.16 -26.36
C ARG A 82 -20.42 -19.59 -25.98
N GLU A 83 -19.78 -20.58 -26.58
CA GLU A 83 -20.02 -22.00 -26.33
C GLU A 83 -19.20 -22.48 -25.12
N ALA A 84 -19.79 -23.35 -24.31
CA ALA A 84 -19.11 -23.96 -23.17
C ALA A 84 -17.81 -24.66 -23.62
N GLY A 85 -16.71 -24.43 -22.91
CA GLY A 85 -15.38 -24.93 -23.27
C GLY A 85 -14.63 -24.12 -24.34
N ASN A 86 -15.24 -23.10 -24.94
CA ASN A 86 -14.57 -22.15 -25.86
C ASN A 86 -14.93 -20.69 -25.57
N ILE A 87 -15.28 -20.37 -24.33
CA ILE A 87 -15.55 -19.00 -23.91
C ILE A 87 -14.27 -18.15 -24.06
N LYS A 88 -14.36 -17.08 -24.85
CA LYS A 88 -13.27 -16.12 -25.04
C LYS A 88 -13.81 -14.72 -25.07
N VAL A 89 -13.54 -13.96 -24.02
CA VAL A 89 -14.09 -12.63 -23.85
C VAL A 89 -13.07 -11.55 -24.27
N PRO A 90 -13.34 -10.73 -25.30
CA PRO A 90 -12.27 -9.97 -25.97
C PRO A 90 -11.86 -8.65 -25.31
N PHE A 91 -12.43 -8.27 -24.15
CA PHE A 91 -12.26 -6.92 -23.60
C PHE A 91 -11.87 -6.87 -22.11
N TRP A 92 -11.74 -8.02 -21.43
CA TRP A 92 -11.28 -8.10 -20.03
C TRP A 92 -10.06 -9.01 -19.90
N LEU A 93 -9.29 -8.79 -18.84
CA LEU A 93 -8.36 -9.78 -18.35
C LEU A 93 -9.17 -10.94 -17.76
N GLN A 94 -9.00 -12.14 -18.33
CA GLN A 94 -9.76 -13.31 -17.92
C GLN A 94 -9.00 -14.09 -16.84
N PRO A 95 -9.51 -14.17 -15.59
CA PRO A 95 -8.89 -15.01 -14.57
C PRO A 95 -9.12 -16.49 -14.87
N VAL A 96 -8.29 -17.36 -14.31
CA VAL A 96 -8.46 -18.83 -14.47
C VAL A 96 -9.74 -19.35 -13.79
N LYS A 97 -10.20 -18.65 -12.76
CA LYS A 97 -11.46 -18.87 -12.05
C LYS A 97 -12.03 -17.52 -11.63
N TYR A 98 -13.35 -17.38 -11.65
CA TYR A 98 -14.04 -16.17 -11.24
C TYR A 98 -14.78 -16.39 -9.90
N TYR A 99 -14.66 -15.45 -8.98
CA TYR A 99 -15.46 -15.44 -7.75
C TYR A 99 -15.69 -14.03 -7.24
N LYS A 100 -16.95 -13.70 -6.94
CA LYS A 100 -17.37 -12.42 -6.34
C LYS A 100 -18.35 -12.71 -5.22
N GLY A 101 -17.95 -12.45 -3.97
CA GLY A 101 -18.71 -12.83 -2.78
C GLY A 101 -17.87 -12.88 -1.52
N LYS A 102 -18.42 -13.50 -0.48
CA LYS A 102 -17.74 -13.72 0.80
C LYS A 102 -16.99 -15.04 0.78
N ALA A 103 -15.70 -14.98 1.08
CA ALA A 103 -14.88 -16.14 1.34
C ALA A 103 -14.35 -16.12 2.77
N TRP A 104 -14.30 -17.29 3.38
CA TRP A 104 -13.95 -17.50 4.77
C TRP A 104 -12.67 -18.34 4.87
N TYR A 105 -11.75 -17.88 5.71
CA TYR A 105 -10.42 -18.44 5.88
C TYR A 105 -10.22 -18.69 7.38
N GLN A 106 -9.93 -19.91 7.78
CA GLN A 106 -9.73 -20.30 9.16
C GLN A 106 -8.35 -20.93 9.39
N LYS A 107 -7.67 -20.52 10.47
CA LYS A 107 -6.38 -21.06 10.90
C LYS A 107 -6.30 -21.13 12.42
N GLU A 108 -5.78 -22.25 12.93
CA GLU A 108 -5.40 -22.37 14.34
C GLU A 108 -4.02 -21.72 14.53
N VAL A 109 -3.89 -20.93 15.59
CA VAL A 109 -2.60 -20.37 16.03
C VAL A 109 -2.36 -20.73 17.49
N VAL A 110 -1.09 -20.73 17.89
CA VAL A 110 -0.68 -20.92 19.29
C VAL A 110 0.06 -19.69 19.75
N ILE A 111 -0.53 -18.95 20.68
CA ILE A 111 0.05 -17.76 21.28
C ILE A 111 0.95 -18.20 22.44
N PRO A 112 2.24 -17.81 22.47
CA PRO A 112 3.15 -18.22 23.53
C PRO A 112 2.88 -17.44 24.83
N ASP A 113 3.18 -18.06 25.99
CA ASP A 113 3.04 -17.42 27.32
C ASP A 113 3.79 -16.07 27.41
N SER A 114 4.89 -15.91 26.66
CA SER A 114 5.69 -14.69 26.63
C SER A 114 5.00 -13.47 26.01
N TRP A 115 3.84 -13.65 25.36
CA TRP A 115 3.04 -12.57 24.80
C TRP A 115 1.93 -12.08 25.74
N GLU A 116 1.75 -12.73 26.90
CA GLU A 116 0.76 -12.35 27.89
C GLU A 116 0.97 -10.90 28.35
N GLY A 117 -0.11 -10.11 28.38
CA GLY A 117 -0.07 -8.69 28.76
C GLY A 117 0.58 -7.74 27.74
N LYS A 118 0.96 -8.21 26.55
CA LYS A 118 1.62 -7.38 25.52
C LYS A 118 0.66 -6.86 24.44
N ASP A 119 1.14 -5.92 23.65
CA ASP A 119 0.42 -5.36 22.50
C ASP A 119 0.50 -6.32 21.31
N ILE A 120 -0.58 -7.06 21.07
CA ILE A 120 -0.66 -8.02 19.96
C ILE A 120 -1.47 -7.40 18.82
N SER A 121 -0.99 -7.54 17.59
CA SER A 121 -1.76 -7.14 16.41
C SER A 121 -1.69 -8.16 15.29
N LEU A 122 -2.73 -8.18 14.43
CA LEU A 122 -2.71 -8.89 13.16
C LEU A 122 -2.39 -7.90 12.05
N PHE A 123 -1.41 -8.25 11.21
CA PHE A 123 -1.06 -7.53 9.98
C PHE A 123 -1.39 -8.40 8.76
N LEU A 124 -2.06 -7.80 7.78
CA LEU A 124 -2.31 -8.38 6.45
C LEU A 124 -1.90 -7.33 5.41
N GLU A 125 -0.85 -7.60 4.63
CA GLU A 125 -0.26 -6.63 3.70
C GLU A 125 -1.26 -6.18 2.64
N ARG A 126 -1.98 -7.12 2.02
CA ARG A 126 -2.95 -6.79 0.98
C ARG A 126 -4.13 -7.75 0.95
N CYS A 127 -5.28 -7.23 1.36
CA CYS A 127 -6.58 -7.87 1.20
C CYS A 127 -7.33 -7.23 0.02
N HIS A 128 -8.22 -7.97 -0.63
CA HIS A 128 -9.09 -7.41 -1.68
C HIS A 128 -10.56 -7.64 -1.32
N TRP A 129 -11.24 -6.68 -0.68
CA TRP A 129 -10.75 -5.40 -0.13
C TRP A 129 -11.38 -5.06 1.23
N GLU A 130 -12.53 -5.65 1.56
CA GLU A 130 -13.03 -5.69 2.94
C GLU A 130 -12.58 -7.00 3.61
N SER A 131 -12.00 -6.89 4.81
CA SER A 131 -11.79 -8.06 5.68
C SER A 131 -12.47 -7.88 7.03
N ARG A 132 -13.02 -8.96 7.56
CA ARG A 132 -13.59 -9.03 8.91
C ARG A 132 -12.94 -10.16 9.69
N LEU A 133 -12.45 -9.83 10.88
CA LEU A 133 -11.72 -10.77 11.74
C LEU A 133 -12.60 -11.26 12.88
N TYR A 134 -12.52 -12.56 13.13
CA TYR A 134 -13.07 -13.26 14.27
C TYR A 134 -11.98 -14.05 14.98
N ILE A 135 -11.98 -14.03 16.31
CA ILE A 135 -11.14 -14.86 17.16
C ILE A 135 -12.06 -15.71 18.04
N ASP A 136 -11.90 -17.03 17.99
CA ASP A 136 -12.71 -18.00 18.74
C ASP A 136 -14.23 -17.75 18.61
N GLY A 137 -14.65 -17.42 17.38
CA GLY A 137 -16.05 -17.14 17.05
C GLY A 137 -16.56 -15.75 17.47
N LYS A 138 -15.74 -14.91 18.11
CA LYS A 138 -16.09 -13.53 18.46
C LYS A 138 -15.56 -12.55 17.43
N GLU A 139 -16.41 -11.64 16.97
CA GLU A 139 -16.00 -10.61 16.03
C GLU A 139 -15.06 -9.59 16.68
N ILE A 140 -13.93 -9.32 16.04
CA ILE A 140 -12.96 -8.32 16.46
C ILE A 140 -13.22 -6.99 15.76
N GLY A 141 -13.55 -7.03 14.47
CA GLY A 141 -13.83 -5.83 13.68
C GLY A 141 -13.64 -6.04 12.19
N MET A 142 -13.72 -4.93 11.45
CA MET A 142 -13.66 -4.90 9.99
C MET A 142 -12.67 -3.81 9.54
N GLN A 143 -11.92 -4.11 8.48
CA GLN A 143 -11.05 -3.18 7.77
C GLN A 143 -11.49 -3.10 6.32
N ASN A 144 -11.35 -1.92 5.71
CA ASN A 144 -11.64 -1.70 4.30
C ASN A 144 -10.59 -0.73 3.71
N ALA A 145 -9.69 -1.28 2.91
CA ALA A 145 -8.62 -0.57 2.21
C ALA A 145 -8.23 -1.37 0.95
N LEU A 146 -7.79 -0.69 -0.11
CA LEU A 146 -7.36 -1.33 -1.37
C LEU A 146 -5.85 -1.24 -1.57
N GLY A 147 -5.28 -0.13 -1.13
CA GLY A 147 -3.91 0.28 -1.35
C GLY A 147 -3.00 0.07 -0.15
N ALA A 148 -3.56 -0.06 1.06
CA ALA A 148 -2.81 -0.10 2.31
C ALA A 148 -3.13 -1.36 3.14
N PRO A 149 -2.21 -1.78 4.03
CA PRO A 149 -2.41 -2.96 4.86
C PRO A 149 -3.59 -2.88 5.83
N HIS A 150 -4.14 -4.03 6.17
CA HIS A 150 -5.13 -4.18 7.22
C HIS A 150 -4.43 -4.53 8.54
N ARG A 151 -4.75 -3.78 9.59
CA ARG A 151 -4.22 -3.98 10.94
C ARG A 151 -5.36 -4.13 11.94
N TYR A 152 -5.27 -5.13 12.82
CA TYR A 152 -6.22 -5.33 13.92
C TYR A 152 -5.49 -5.31 15.25
N ASP A 153 -5.94 -4.46 16.18
CA ASP A 153 -5.49 -4.49 17.56
C ASP A 153 -6.15 -5.67 18.29
N LEU A 154 -5.33 -6.61 18.76
CA LEU A 154 -5.71 -7.83 19.47
C LEU A 154 -5.26 -7.82 20.93
N THR A 155 -4.77 -6.68 21.42
CA THR A 155 -4.35 -6.48 22.82
C THR A 155 -5.50 -6.82 23.76
N GLY A 156 -5.24 -7.71 24.72
CA GLY A 156 -6.24 -8.22 25.66
C GLY A 156 -7.34 -9.09 25.05
N LYS A 157 -7.25 -9.44 23.76
CA LYS A 157 -8.22 -10.31 23.05
C LYS A 157 -7.69 -11.71 22.79
N LEU A 158 -6.37 -11.89 22.89
CA LEU A 158 -5.70 -13.18 22.81
C LEU A 158 -5.00 -13.45 24.14
N SER A 159 -5.09 -14.70 24.59
CA SER A 159 -4.36 -15.21 25.76
C SER A 159 -3.31 -16.21 25.30
N ALA A 160 -2.41 -16.62 26.18
CA ALA A 160 -1.55 -17.75 25.87
C ALA A 160 -2.37 -19.04 25.55
N GLY A 161 -1.91 -19.81 24.56
CA GLY A 161 -2.52 -21.06 24.14
C GLY A 161 -3.13 -21.03 22.74
N LYS A 162 -4.03 -21.99 22.47
CA LYS A 162 -4.62 -22.21 21.15
C LYS A 162 -5.79 -21.26 20.90
N HIS A 163 -5.80 -20.65 19.73
CA HIS A 163 -6.87 -19.78 19.26
C HIS A 163 -7.21 -20.10 17.79
N VAL A 164 -8.46 -19.86 17.41
CA VAL A 164 -8.92 -19.97 16.02
C VAL A 164 -9.09 -18.58 15.44
N LEU A 165 -8.28 -18.25 14.44
CA LEU A 165 -8.44 -17.06 13.61
C LEU A 165 -9.39 -17.40 12.46
N MET A 166 -10.41 -16.58 12.26
CA MET A 166 -11.28 -16.66 11.10
C MET A 166 -11.40 -15.29 10.44
N LEU A 167 -11.04 -15.22 9.16
CA LEU A 167 -11.14 -14.04 8.31
C LEU A 167 -12.24 -14.23 7.27
N CYS A 168 -13.12 -13.24 7.13
CA CYS A 168 -14.04 -13.13 6.00
C CYS A 168 -13.54 -12.04 5.06
N VAL A 169 -13.21 -12.39 3.81
CA VAL A 169 -12.89 -11.42 2.75
C VAL A 169 -14.10 -11.27 1.83
N ASP A 170 -14.59 -10.04 1.68
CA ASP A 170 -15.73 -9.69 0.83
C ASP A 170 -15.26 -8.73 -0.27
N ASN A 171 -15.22 -9.24 -1.50
CA ASN A 171 -14.76 -8.49 -2.67
C ASN A 171 -15.91 -7.85 -3.47
N ARG A 172 -17.14 -7.85 -2.92
CA ARG A 172 -18.27 -7.17 -3.57
C ARG A 172 -18.14 -5.66 -3.44
N VAL A 173 -18.53 -4.95 -4.49
CA VAL A 173 -18.82 -3.51 -4.43
C VAL A 173 -20.16 -3.33 -3.73
N LYS A 174 -20.19 -2.52 -2.67
CA LYS A 174 -21.38 -2.29 -1.82
C LYS A 174 -21.72 -0.81 -1.81
N ASN A 175 -21.72 -0.18 -0.64
CA ASN A 175 -21.91 1.24 -0.45
C ASN A 175 -20.67 2.07 -0.80
N ILE A 176 -19.48 1.49 -0.66
CA ILE A 176 -18.25 2.07 -1.19
C ILE A 176 -18.08 1.51 -2.60
N ASP A 177 -18.30 2.37 -3.58
CA ASP A 177 -18.04 2.11 -5.00
C ASP A 177 -16.89 3.01 -5.44
N PRO A 178 -15.66 2.48 -5.65
CA PRO A 178 -14.53 3.26 -6.13
C PRO A 178 -14.71 3.76 -7.57
N GLY A 179 -15.67 3.19 -8.30
CA GLY A 179 -15.86 3.31 -9.74
C GLY A 179 -15.62 1.96 -10.40
N GLU A 180 -16.59 1.45 -11.16
CA GLU A 180 -16.55 0.12 -11.81
C GLU A 180 -15.33 -0.09 -12.75
N ASN A 181 -14.75 0.99 -13.26
CA ASN A 181 -13.58 0.95 -14.14
C ASN A 181 -12.25 1.20 -13.40
N SER A 182 -12.28 1.38 -12.08
CA SER A 182 -11.08 1.61 -11.28
C SER A 182 -10.16 0.40 -11.40
N HIS A 183 -8.92 0.64 -11.83
CA HIS A 183 -7.90 -0.42 -11.94
C HIS A 183 -7.56 -1.09 -10.61
N SER A 184 -7.97 -0.48 -9.49
CA SER A 184 -7.90 -1.06 -8.16
C SER A 184 -8.75 -2.33 -8.04
N ILE A 185 -9.89 -2.47 -8.74
CA ILE A 185 -10.86 -3.58 -8.60
C ILE A 185 -11.35 -4.19 -9.93
N SER A 186 -11.08 -3.55 -11.07
CA SER A 186 -11.78 -3.84 -12.32
C SER A 186 -11.13 -4.92 -13.18
N ASP A 187 -11.95 -5.72 -13.86
CA ASP A 187 -11.54 -6.77 -14.81
C ASP A 187 -10.89 -6.23 -16.09
N HIS A 188 -10.89 -4.90 -16.29
CA HIS A 188 -10.02 -4.28 -17.28
C HIS A 188 -8.54 -4.61 -17.05
N THR A 189 -8.14 -4.84 -15.80
CA THR A 189 -6.76 -5.13 -15.41
C THR A 189 -6.68 -6.21 -14.33
N GLN A 190 -6.25 -5.95 -13.09
CA GLN A 190 -6.05 -7.00 -12.08
C GLN A 190 -7.31 -7.83 -11.78
N GLY A 191 -8.51 -7.29 -12.04
CA GLY A 191 -9.77 -7.96 -11.75
C GLY A 191 -10.18 -7.88 -10.28
N ASN A 192 -11.37 -8.37 -10.00
CA ASN A 192 -11.95 -8.38 -8.65
C ASN A 192 -11.67 -9.72 -7.95
N TRP A 193 -10.42 -9.95 -7.57
CA TRP A 193 -9.99 -11.21 -6.95
C TRP A 193 -10.40 -11.30 -5.46
N ASN A 194 -10.47 -12.51 -4.90
CA ASN A 194 -10.71 -12.71 -3.46
C ASN A 194 -9.54 -13.49 -2.85
N GLY A 195 -8.97 -12.98 -1.75
CA GLY A 195 -7.82 -13.57 -1.09
C GLY A 195 -7.02 -12.55 -0.28
N MET A 196 -5.84 -12.97 0.15
CA MET A 196 -4.89 -12.17 0.90
C MET A 196 -3.49 -12.46 0.36
N VAL A 197 -2.78 -11.44 -0.10
CA VAL A 197 -1.44 -11.57 -0.68
C VAL A 197 -0.42 -10.75 0.11
N GLY A 198 0.85 -11.12 0.00
CA GLY A 198 1.93 -10.51 0.77
C GLY A 198 2.04 -11.02 2.20
N ASP A 199 2.72 -10.24 3.04
CA ASP A 199 2.98 -10.55 4.42
C ASP A 199 1.69 -10.69 5.23
N MET A 200 1.62 -11.74 6.05
CA MET A 200 0.53 -11.99 6.98
C MET A 200 1.05 -12.60 8.26
N PHE A 201 0.93 -11.87 9.36
CA PHE A 201 1.49 -12.31 10.63
C PHE A 201 0.73 -11.72 11.82
N LEU A 202 0.77 -12.43 12.94
CA LEU A 202 0.60 -11.79 14.24
C LEU A 202 1.93 -11.21 14.68
N GLU A 203 1.93 -10.03 15.27
CA GLU A 203 3.09 -9.44 15.91
C GLU A 203 2.79 -9.02 17.34
N VAL A 204 3.82 -9.01 18.17
CA VAL A 204 3.76 -8.52 19.55
C VAL A 204 4.73 -7.37 19.74
N LYS A 205 4.32 -6.38 20.53
CA LYS A 205 5.16 -5.28 21.01
C LYS A 205 5.04 -5.13 22.52
N PRO A 206 6.06 -4.58 23.21
CA PRO A 206 5.93 -4.14 24.60
C PRO A 206 4.73 -3.19 24.82
N GLU A 207 4.19 -3.10 26.02
CA GLU A 207 3.08 -2.17 26.38
C GLU A 207 3.42 -0.69 26.14
N VAL A 208 4.72 -0.38 26.18
CA VAL A 208 5.28 0.90 25.75
C VAL A 208 5.98 0.70 24.42
N ASN A 209 5.39 1.21 23.33
CA ASN A 209 5.87 0.95 21.98
C ASN A 209 5.73 2.13 21.02
N VAL A 210 6.35 2.01 19.86
CA VAL A 210 6.23 2.94 18.73
C VAL A 210 5.07 2.50 17.83
N SER A 211 4.03 3.33 17.77
CA SER A 211 2.83 3.09 16.97
C SER A 211 3.00 3.51 15.52
N SER A 212 3.58 4.70 15.28
CA SER A 212 3.85 5.21 13.93
C SER A 212 4.93 6.28 13.94
N VAL A 213 5.61 6.44 12.81
CA VAL A 213 6.73 7.36 12.65
C VAL A 213 6.59 8.12 11.34
N LYS A 214 6.61 9.45 11.41
CA LYS A 214 6.76 10.34 10.26
C LYS A 214 8.18 10.88 10.23
N ILE A 215 8.95 10.50 9.21
CA ILE A 215 10.31 10.98 8.98
C ILE A 215 10.27 12.22 8.08
N ILE A 216 10.90 13.30 8.53
CA ILE A 216 10.97 14.59 7.83
C ILE A 216 12.45 14.92 7.57
N PRO A 217 12.97 14.60 6.37
CA PRO A 217 14.34 14.90 6.00
C PRO A 217 14.47 16.38 5.59
N GLU A 218 15.29 17.15 6.30
CA GLU A 218 15.47 18.59 6.04
C GLU A 218 16.87 18.85 5.48
N ARG A 219 17.00 18.66 4.15
CA ARG A 219 18.28 18.71 3.43
C ARG A 219 19.07 20.00 3.69
N LEU A 220 18.44 21.16 3.57
CA LEU A 220 19.11 22.47 3.73
C LEU A 220 19.53 22.73 5.19
N ALA A 221 18.75 22.25 6.14
CA ALA A 221 19.07 22.36 7.57
C ALA A 221 20.05 21.27 8.05
N LYS A 222 20.44 20.33 7.17
CA LYS A 222 21.26 19.15 7.48
C LYS A 222 20.78 18.42 8.74
N LYS A 223 19.47 18.18 8.83
CA LYS A 223 18.85 17.45 9.95
C LYS A 223 17.73 16.54 9.49
N VAL A 224 17.40 15.57 10.32
CA VAL A 224 16.19 14.77 10.20
C VAL A 224 15.34 14.99 11.46
N SER A 225 14.08 15.31 11.25
CA SER A 225 13.08 15.38 12.32
C SER A 225 12.16 14.18 12.22
N VAL A 226 11.78 13.64 13.37
CA VAL A 226 10.82 12.54 13.49
C VAL A 226 9.66 13.01 14.35
N SER A 227 8.44 12.83 13.85
CA SER A 227 7.22 12.88 14.66
C SER A 227 6.77 11.44 14.89
N ALA A 228 6.86 10.96 16.12
CA ALA A 228 6.50 9.60 16.50
C ALA A 228 5.25 9.61 17.38
N SER A 229 4.33 8.70 17.07
CA SER A 229 3.26 8.29 17.96
C SER A 229 3.77 7.14 18.82
N LEU A 230 3.73 7.31 20.13
CA LEU A 230 4.09 6.30 21.11
C LEU A 230 2.86 5.87 21.90
N MET A 231 2.71 4.57 22.10
CA MET A 231 1.67 4.00 22.93
C MET A 231 2.22 3.73 24.34
N ASN A 232 1.45 4.07 25.36
CA ASN A 232 1.62 3.58 26.73
C ASN A 232 0.31 2.90 27.15
N ARG A 233 0.31 1.58 27.27
CA ARG A 233 -0.88 0.80 27.65
C ARG A 233 -1.12 0.69 29.14
N TYR A 234 -0.19 1.13 29.96
CA TYR A 234 -0.40 1.15 31.40
C TYR A 234 -1.50 2.14 31.76
N GLU A 235 -2.18 1.89 32.88
CA GLU A 235 -3.12 2.85 33.50
C GLU A 235 -2.41 3.98 34.26
N LYS A 236 -1.09 4.10 34.11
CA LYS A 236 -0.24 5.09 34.79
C LYS A 236 0.80 5.69 33.84
N ASP A 237 1.40 6.78 34.28
CA ASP A 237 2.51 7.41 33.57
C ASP A 237 3.72 6.46 33.49
N ALA A 238 4.37 6.40 32.32
CA ALA A 238 5.56 5.60 32.05
C ALA A 238 6.77 6.51 31.80
N ASN A 239 7.87 6.31 32.50
CA ASN A 239 9.12 7.01 32.21
C ASN A 239 9.90 6.23 31.15
N VAL A 240 10.29 6.90 30.07
CA VAL A 240 10.93 6.25 28.93
C VAL A 240 12.18 6.97 28.48
N VAL A 241 13.07 6.21 27.84
CA VAL A 241 14.22 6.74 27.09
C VAL A 241 13.98 6.50 25.60
N LEU A 242 13.85 7.59 24.85
CA LEU A 242 13.84 7.57 23.40
C LEU A 242 15.26 7.71 22.87
N GLU A 243 15.64 6.85 21.93
CA GLU A 243 16.88 6.97 21.17
C GLU A 243 16.58 6.94 19.68
N MET A 244 17.04 7.96 18.95
CA MET A 244 17.00 8.02 17.51
C MET A 244 18.43 7.97 16.95
N THR A 245 18.67 7.06 16.02
CA THR A 245 19.97 6.86 15.36
C THR A 245 19.80 6.90 13.84
N VAL A 246 20.71 7.59 13.15
CA VAL A 246 20.84 7.57 11.69
C VAL A 246 22.32 7.45 11.32
N GLY A 247 22.70 6.30 10.76
CA GLY A 247 24.12 5.98 10.54
C GLY A 247 24.92 6.01 11.85
N ASN A 248 25.93 6.88 11.92
CA ASN A 248 26.77 7.06 13.12
C ASN A 248 26.27 8.16 14.07
N GLU A 249 25.25 8.91 13.66
CA GLU A 249 24.69 10.01 14.45
C GLU A 249 23.55 9.49 15.33
N LYS A 250 23.48 9.97 16.57
CA LYS A 250 22.43 9.58 17.51
C LYS A 250 22.04 10.71 18.45
N VAL A 251 20.79 10.68 18.91
CA VAL A 251 20.25 11.57 19.93
C VAL A 251 19.35 10.78 20.87
N GLN A 252 19.39 11.13 22.15
CA GLN A 252 18.55 10.54 23.18
C GLN A 252 17.71 11.61 23.89
N GLN A 253 16.51 11.24 24.30
CA GLN A 253 15.62 12.07 25.09
C GLN A 253 14.92 11.23 26.15
N GLN A 254 14.85 11.74 27.37
CA GLN A 254 14.00 11.16 28.42
C GLN A 254 12.67 11.90 28.44
N CYS A 255 11.57 11.17 28.60
CA CYS A 255 10.25 11.76 28.74
C CYS A 255 9.32 10.85 29.55
N THR A 256 8.21 11.42 29.99
CA THR A 256 7.13 10.68 30.65
C THR A 256 5.95 10.59 29.69
N LEU A 257 5.51 9.38 29.39
CA LEU A 257 4.34 9.11 28.57
C LEU A 257 3.12 8.98 29.47
N LYS A 258 2.04 9.66 29.12
CA LYS A 258 0.74 9.46 29.78
C LYS A 258 0.08 8.18 29.29
N PRO A 259 -0.88 7.59 30.03
CA PRO A 259 -1.71 6.52 29.50
C PRO A 259 -2.30 6.86 28.13
N GLY A 260 -2.23 5.91 27.19
CA GLY A 260 -2.70 6.06 25.82
C GLY A 260 -1.63 6.58 24.84
N GLU A 261 -2.10 7.26 23.80
CA GLU A 261 -1.26 7.74 22.70
C GLU A 261 -0.56 9.06 23.04
N ASN A 262 0.74 9.14 22.77
CA ASN A 262 1.58 10.31 23.01
C ASN A 262 2.31 10.70 21.72
N GLN A 263 2.28 11.99 21.38
CA GLN A 263 3.01 12.53 20.22
C GLN A 263 4.34 13.12 20.67
N MET A 264 5.44 12.63 20.09
CA MET A 264 6.80 13.06 20.40
C MET A 264 7.53 13.53 19.15
N VAL A 265 8.26 14.63 19.26
CA VAL A 265 9.12 15.13 18.19
C VAL A 265 10.58 15.05 18.61
N MET A 266 11.39 14.39 17.78
CA MET A 266 12.84 14.33 17.93
C MET A 266 13.50 14.94 16.70
N SER A 267 14.71 15.48 16.86
CA SER A 267 15.50 15.99 15.74
C SER A 267 16.96 15.62 15.92
N LEU A 268 17.58 15.18 14.84
CA LEU A 268 18.99 14.80 14.79
C LEU A 268 19.69 15.60 13.70
N ALA A 269 20.71 16.37 14.11
CA ALA A 269 21.60 17.03 13.19
C ALA A 269 22.52 16.00 12.52
N MET A 270 22.65 16.07 11.21
CA MET A 270 23.51 15.20 10.41
C MET A 270 24.87 15.89 10.21
N LYS A 271 25.96 15.20 10.57
CA LYS A 271 27.30 15.69 10.30
C LYS A 271 27.72 15.37 8.85
N GLY A 272 28.57 16.23 8.29
CA GLY A 272 29.09 16.08 6.93
C GLY A 272 28.15 16.59 5.85
N ASP A 273 28.31 16.05 4.64
CA ASP A 273 27.50 16.42 3.48
C ASP A 273 26.33 15.46 3.29
N ILE A 274 25.16 16.03 3.06
CA ILE A 274 23.93 15.29 2.77
C ILE A 274 23.98 14.78 1.34
N LYS A 275 23.91 13.46 1.17
CA LYS A 275 23.70 12.84 -0.14
C LYS A 275 22.20 12.82 -0.39
N CYS A 276 21.78 13.53 -1.43
CA CYS A 276 20.36 13.62 -1.75
C CYS A 276 19.90 12.36 -2.48
N TRP A 277 18.61 12.07 -2.38
CA TRP A 277 17.91 11.08 -3.16
C TRP A 277 17.33 11.73 -4.42
N ASP A 278 17.60 11.14 -5.59
CA ASP A 278 16.95 11.41 -6.86
C ASP A 278 17.24 10.27 -7.87
N GLU A 279 16.74 10.39 -9.11
CA GLU A 279 16.89 9.38 -10.17
C GLU A 279 18.34 9.03 -10.55
N PHE A 280 19.29 9.93 -10.27
CA PHE A 280 20.70 9.74 -10.61
C PHE A 280 21.52 9.33 -9.38
N SER A 281 21.05 9.68 -8.19
CA SER A 281 21.69 9.39 -6.90
C SER A 281 20.62 8.91 -5.91
N PRO A 282 20.19 7.63 -5.94
CA PRO A 282 19.17 7.10 -5.02
C PRO A 282 19.76 6.83 -3.63
N SER A 283 20.26 7.87 -2.97
CA SER A 283 20.91 7.76 -1.66
C SER A 283 19.88 7.55 -0.55
N LEU A 284 19.98 6.42 0.16
CA LEU A 284 19.11 6.07 1.28
C LEU A 284 19.89 6.06 2.60
N TYR A 285 19.16 6.34 3.68
CA TYR A 285 19.63 6.37 5.06
C TYR A 285 18.75 5.46 5.90
N ASP A 286 19.36 4.70 6.82
CA ASP A 286 18.62 3.85 7.75
C ASP A 286 18.38 4.64 9.06
N LEU A 287 17.12 4.80 9.43
CA LEU A 287 16.69 5.37 10.70
C LEU A 287 16.29 4.26 11.65
N LYS A 288 16.77 4.34 12.90
CA LYS A 288 16.30 3.52 14.01
C LYS A 288 15.78 4.44 15.11
N LEU A 289 14.53 4.24 15.52
CA LEU A 289 13.93 4.85 16.70
C LEU A 289 13.64 3.75 17.71
N SER A 290 14.06 3.92 18.96
CA SER A 290 13.74 2.99 20.02
C SER A 290 13.13 3.71 21.21
N VAL A 291 12.17 3.05 21.85
CA VAL A 291 11.58 3.48 23.13
C VAL A 291 11.86 2.40 24.16
N LYS A 292 12.59 2.79 25.21
CA LYS A 292 12.91 1.91 26.33
C LYS A 292 12.12 2.34 27.56
N ASP A 293 11.31 1.45 28.09
CA ASP A 293 10.62 1.66 29.36
C ASP A 293 11.61 1.53 30.53
N ALA A 294 11.64 2.52 31.41
CA ALA A 294 12.51 2.55 32.57
C ALA A 294 12.08 1.57 33.68
N GLU A 295 10.79 1.20 33.74
CA GLU A 295 10.26 0.30 34.77
C GLU A 295 10.44 -1.17 34.38
N SER A 296 9.89 -1.59 33.24
CA SER A 296 10.03 -2.98 32.77
C SER A 296 11.42 -3.29 32.20
N GLY A 297 12.13 -2.27 31.71
CA GLY A 297 13.38 -2.43 30.97
C GLY A 297 13.22 -2.91 29.53
N GLU A 298 12.00 -3.20 29.08
CA GLU A 298 11.70 -3.60 27.71
C GLU A 298 11.99 -2.47 26.72
N THR A 299 12.28 -2.82 25.47
CA THR A 299 12.59 -1.85 24.41
C THR A 299 11.88 -2.25 23.13
N ASP A 300 11.06 -1.35 22.60
CA ASP A 300 10.54 -1.46 21.24
C ASP A 300 11.45 -0.71 20.26
N VAL A 301 11.58 -1.25 19.05
CA VAL A 301 12.47 -0.73 18.01
C VAL A 301 11.71 -0.60 16.70
N TYR A 302 11.62 0.64 16.21
CA TYR A 302 11.20 0.97 14.85
C TYR A 302 12.42 1.21 13.96
N ALA A 303 12.42 0.65 12.76
CA ALA A 303 13.46 0.87 11.78
C ALA A 303 12.87 1.07 10.38
N GLU A 304 13.39 2.04 9.65
CA GLU A 304 12.91 2.36 8.30
C GLU A 304 13.98 3.11 7.49
N ARG A 305 13.95 2.95 6.17
CA ARG A 305 14.84 3.68 5.26
C ARG A 305 14.16 4.96 4.78
N PHE A 306 14.95 6.02 4.59
CA PHE A 306 14.46 7.28 4.03
C PHE A 306 15.51 7.92 3.13
N GLY A 307 15.11 8.94 2.36
CA GLY A 307 16.02 9.72 1.50
C GLY A 307 15.85 11.22 1.68
N PHE A 308 16.96 11.97 1.64
CA PHE A 308 16.92 13.43 1.62
C PHE A 308 16.55 13.95 0.23
N ARG A 309 15.36 14.50 0.06
CA ARG A 309 14.98 15.14 -1.21
C ARG A 309 13.99 16.27 -1.04
N ASP A 310 14.07 17.26 -1.93
CA ASP A 310 13.09 18.35 -2.06
C ASP A 310 12.42 18.24 -3.42
N VAL A 311 11.12 17.91 -3.49
CA VAL A 311 10.33 18.07 -4.73
C VAL A 311 9.43 19.29 -4.56
N LYS A 312 9.52 20.26 -5.49
CA LYS A 312 8.83 21.53 -5.39
C LYS A 312 8.35 22.02 -6.75
N VAL A 313 7.45 23.00 -6.72
CA VAL A 313 7.10 23.83 -7.87
C VAL A 313 7.76 25.18 -7.66
N LYS A 314 8.60 25.62 -8.61
CA LYS A 314 9.25 26.92 -8.60
C LYS A 314 9.13 27.57 -9.97
N ASP A 315 8.55 28.76 -10.02
CA ASP A 315 8.36 29.54 -11.25
C ASP A 315 7.69 28.72 -12.39
N GLY A 316 6.63 27.99 -12.03
CA GLY A 316 5.87 27.12 -12.95
C GLY A 316 6.60 25.85 -13.39
N LYS A 317 7.72 25.48 -12.75
CA LYS A 317 8.53 24.30 -13.10
C LYS A 317 8.63 23.35 -11.91
N LEU A 318 8.50 22.05 -12.18
CA LEU A 318 8.86 21.02 -11.22
C LEU A 318 10.38 21.05 -10.97
N THR A 319 10.77 20.91 -9.71
CA THR A 319 12.17 20.79 -9.30
C THR A 319 12.38 19.64 -8.33
N ILE A 320 13.55 19.00 -8.42
CA ILE A 320 14.08 18.01 -7.48
C ILE A 320 15.45 18.51 -7.01
N ASN A 321 15.64 18.70 -5.70
CA ASN A 321 16.91 19.14 -5.11
C ASN A 321 17.45 20.43 -5.80
N ASP A 322 16.57 21.42 -5.99
CA ASP A 322 16.82 22.71 -6.68
C ASP A 322 17.13 22.62 -8.19
N ARG A 323 17.12 21.41 -8.79
CA ARG A 323 17.30 21.20 -10.23
C ARG A 323 15.95 21.03 -10.92
N ARG A 324 15.80 21.53 -12.14
CA ARG A 324 14.59 21.33 -12.95
C ARG A 324 14.36 19.83 -13.19
N LEU A 325 13.14 19.38 -12.90
CA LEU A 325 12.68 18.00 -13.10
C LEU A 325 11.85 17.92 -14.39
N PHE A 326 12.19 16.96 -15.24
CA PHE A 326 11.35 16.54 -16.36
C PHE A 326 10.90 15.10 -16.10
N LEU A 327 9.58 14.92 -15.96
CA LEU A 327 8.99 13.60 -15.79
C LEU A 327 8.89 12.92 -17.16
N ARG A 328 9.51 11.74 -17.26
CA ARG A 328 9.44 10.84 -18.41
C ARG A 328 8.69 9.62 -17.92
N GLY A 329 7.37 9.71 -18.06
CA GLY A 329 6.43 8.85 -17.36
C GLY A 329 5.85 7.72 -18.20
N THR A 330 5.47 6.65 -17.51
CA THR A 330 4.44 5.69 -17.95
C THR A 330 3.35 5.60 -16.88
N LEU A 331 2.24 4.97 -17.25
CA LEU A 331 1.23 4.52 -16.30
C LEU A 331 1.40 3.03 -15.99
N ASP A 332 1.06 2.64 -14.76
CA ASP A 332 0.87 1.27 -14.32
C ASP A 332 -0.58 1.09 -13.86
N CYS A 333 -1.27 0.09 -14.44
CA CYS A 333 -2.67 -0.22 -14.15
C CYS A 333 -2.86 -1.59 -13.50
N ALA A 334 -1.93 -2.07 -12.69
CA ALA A 334 -2.01 -3.37 -12.02
C ALA A 334 -2.16 -4.57 -12.98
N VAL A 335 -1.46 -4.53 -14.11
CA VAL A 335 -1.62 -5.56 -15.16
C VAL A 335 -0.73 -6.78 -14.88
N PHE A 336 -1.25 -7.73 -14.11
CA PHE A 336 -0.56 -8.96 -13.71
C PHE A 336 -1.26 -10.24 -14.20
N PRO A 337 -1.23 -10.52 -15.51
CA PRO A 337 -2.06 -11.56 -16.15
C PRO A 337 -1.78 -13.00 -15.69
N LYS A 338 -0.61 -13.25 -15.09
CA LYS A 338 -0.25 -14.60 -14.62
C LYS A 338 -0.80 -14.91 -13.24
N THR A 339 -0.91 -13.90 -12.37
CA THR A 339 -1.31 -14.06 -10.97
C THR A 339 -2.72 -13.53 -10.72
N GLY A 340 -3.15 -12.51 -11.46
CA GLY A 340 -4.39 -11.77 -11.22
C GLY A 340 -4.29 -10.78 -10.07
N PHE A 341 -3.10 -10.53 -9.52
CA PHE A 341 -2.85 -9.59 -8.44
C PHE A 341 -1.39 -9.10 -8.48
N PRO A 342 -1.08 -7.91 -7.93
CA PRO A 342 0.28 -7.37 -7.92
C PRO A 342 1.24 -8.19 -7.05
N PRO A 343 2.51 -8.36 -7.47
CA PRO A 343 3.53 -8.99 -6.64
C PRO A 343 3.86 -8.12 -5.44
N THR A 344 4.17 -8.76 -4.31
CA THR A 344 4.55 -8.11 -3.04
C THR A 344 6.04 -8.28 -2.73
N ASP A 345 6.83 -8.70 -3.72
CA ASP A 345 8.28 -8.85 -3.61
C ASP A 345 9.01 -7.74 -4.39
N VAL A 346 10.11 -7.23 -3.81
CA VAL A 346 10.88 -6.10 -4.37
C VAL A 346 11.49 -6.44 -5.74
N GLU A 347 11.88 -7.69 -5.98
CA GLU A 347 12.60 -8.08 -7.19
C GLU A 347 11.69 -8.06 -8.43
N SER A 348 10.42 -8.43 -8.29
CA SER A 348 9.41 -8.27 -9.34
C SER A 348 9.26 -6.81 -9.77
N TRP A 349 9.24 -5.88 -8.82
CA TRP A 349 9.15 -4.44 -9.10
C TRP A 349 10.44 -3.87 -9.68
N LYS A 350 11.61 -4.31 -9.19
CA LYS A 350 12.90 -3.94 -9.80
C LYS A 350 12.98 -4.35 -11.25
N LYS A 351 12.43 -5.50 -11.63
CA LYS A 351 12.36 -5.93 -13.03
C LYS A 351 11.53 -4.94 -13.87
N ILE A 352 10.35 -4.54 -13.39
CA ILE A 352 9.47 -3.57 -14.07
C ILE A 352 10.18 -2.22 -14.23
N TYR A 353 10.77 -1.69 -13.15
CA TYR A 353 11.45 -0.40 -13.19
C TYR A 353 12.77 -0.46 -13.97
N THR A 354 13.43 -1.62 -14.06
CA THR A 354 14.59 -1.80 -14.93
C THR A 354 14.19 -1.60 -16.39
N THR A 355 13.06 -2.18 -16.81
CA THR A 355 12.50 -1.95 -18.15
C THR A 355 12.16 -0.46 -18.34
N CYS A 356 11.51 0.18 -17.37
CA CYS A 356 11.22 1.62 -17.45
C CYS A 356 12.49 2.45 -17.68
N ARG A 357 13.54 2.23 -16.88
CA ARG A 357 14.82 2.94 -17.00
C ARG A 357 15.54 2.66 -18.32
N GLN A 358 15.47 1.42 -18.84
CA GLN A 358 16.03 1.07 -20.16
C GLN A 358 15.34 1.84 -21.29
N HIS A 359 14.07 2.21 -21.13
CA HIS A 359 13.35 3.09 -22.04
C HIS A 359 13.53 4.59 -21.73
N GLY A 360 14.40 4.95 -20.78
CA GLY A 360 14.68 6.33 -20.39
C GLY A 360 13.61 6.98 -19.51
N LEU A 361 12.69 6.18 -18.97
CA LEU A 361 11.65 6.65 -18.05
C LEU A 361 12.20 6.80 -16.63
N ASN A 362 11.68 7.78 -15.90
CA ASN A 362 12.02 8.06 -14.50
C ASN A 362 10.79 8.27 -13.61
N HIS A 363 9.60 8.07 -14.16
CA HIS A 363 8.34 8.32 -13.47
C HIS A 363 7.32 7.23 -13.78
N VAL A 364 6.58 6.79 -12.76
CA VAL A 364 5.45 5.87 -12.90
C VAL A 364 4.25 6.42 -12.13
N ARG A 365 3.13 6.58 -12.84
CA ARG A 365 1.81 6.89 -12.26
C ARG A 365 1.03 5.59 -12.05
N PHE A 366 0.53 5.37 -10.85
CA PHE A 366 -0.32 4.21 -10.55
C PHE A 366 -1.80 4.54 -10.78
N HIS A 367 -2.25 4.29 -12.02
CA HIS A 367 -3.58 4.65 -12.49
C HIS A 367 -4.53 3.46 -12.33
N SER A 368 -5.58 3.50 -11.53
CA SER A 368 -5.95 4.45 -10.47
C SER A 368 -5.92 3.69 -9.14
N TRP A 369 -4.73 3.48 -8.60
CA TRP A 369 -4.50 2.56 -7.47
C TRP A 369 -3.21 2.89 -6.69
N CYS A 370 -3.02 2.22 -5.56
CA CYS A 370 -1.77 2.26 -4.80
C CYS A 370 -1.09 0.88 -4.80
N PRO A 371 0.20 0.81 -5.18
CA PRO A 371 0.95 -0.43 -5.24
C PRO A 371 1.36 -0.92 -3.83
N PRO A 372 1.81 -2.18 -3.69
CA PRO A 372 2.31 -2.69 -2.42
C PRO A 372 3.66 -2.05 -2.03
N GLU A 373 4.06 -2.23 -0.78
CA GLU A 373 5.32 -1.76 -0.18
C GLU A 373 6.54 -2.05 -1.07
N ALA A 374 6.58 -3.27 -1.63
CA ALA A 374 7.65 -3.70 -2.51
C ALA A 374 7.89 -2.78 -3.72
N ALA A 375 6.84 -2.13 -4.23
CA ALA A 375 6.95 -1.18 -5.34
C ALA A 375 7.60 0.13 -4.91
N PHE A 376 7.32 0.60 -3.69
CA PHE A 376 7.94 1.79 -3.12
C PHE A 376 9.40 1.52 -2.77
N ALA A 377 9.69 0.40 -2.11
CA ALA A 377 11.06 -0.02 -1.80
C ALA A 377 11.92 -0.18 -3.07
N ALA A 378 11.39 -0.82 -4.12
CA ALA A 378 12.10 -0.93 -5.40
C ALA A 378 12.32 0.45 -6.06
N ALA A 379 11.34 1.35 -5.98
CA ALA A 379 11.45 2.69 -6.54
C ALA A 379 12.49 3.55 -5.81
N ASP A 380 12.54 3.43 -4.49
CA ASP A 380 13.54 4.07 -3.64
C ASP A 380 14.96 3.63 -4.01
N GLU A 381 15.18 2.32 -4.16
CA GLU A 381 16.51 1.79 -4.51
C GLU A 381 16.94 2.16 -5.93
N MET A 382 15.98 2.32 -6.84
CA MET A 382 16.25 2.55 -8.27
C MET A 382 16.17 4.00 -8.72
N GLY A 383 15.70 4.91 -7.86
CA GLY A 383 15.51 6.32 -8.20
C GLY A 383 14.34 6.54 -9.16
N MET A 384 13.18 5.93 -8.89
CA MET A 384 11.95 6.11 -9.66
C MET A 384 10.98 7.05 -8.94
N TYR A 385 10.43 8.05 -9.61
CA TYR A 385 9.45 8.97 -9.02
C TYR A 385 8.03 8.42 -9.16
N LEU A 386 7.34 8.22 -8.05
CA LEU A 386 6.00 7.64 -8.03
C LEU A 386 4.92 8.71 -7.85
N GLU A 387 3.84 8.56 -8.62
CA GLU A 387 2.56 9.24 -8.43
C GLU A 387 1.50 8.22 -8.02
N ILE A 388 0.91 8.43 -6.85
CA ILE A 388 0.00 7.49 -6.20
C ILE A 388 -1.42 8.05 -6.17
N GLU A 389 -2.39 7.17 -6.40
CA GLU A 389 -3.83 7.46 -6.38
C GLU A 389 -4.54 6.69 -5.27
N CYS A 390 -5.64 7.25 -4.74
CA CYS A 390 -6.40 6.66 -3.64
C CYS A 390 -7.47 5.68 -4.15
N SER A 391 -7.09 4.87 -5.15
CA SER A 391 -7.87 3.72 -5.63
C SER A 391 -9.24 4.00 -6.26
N SER A 392 -9.53 5.23 -6.74
CA SER A 392 -10.83 5.61 -7.28
C SER A 392 -10.80 6.21 -8.71
N TRP A 393 -11.80 5.83 -9.50
CA TRP A 393 -12.14 6.41 -10.80
C TRP A 393 -13.65 6.70 -10.85
N ALA A 394 -14.04 7.84 -10.30
CA ALA A 394 -15.43 8.14 -9.97
C ALA A 394 -16.18 8.96 -11.04
N ASN A 395 -16.37 8.42 -12.24
CA ASN A 395 -17.16 9.09 -13.31
C ASN A 395 -18.18 8.24 -14.06
N GLN A 396 -18.27 6.92 -13.84
CA GLN A 396 -19.31 6.10 -14.47
C GLN A 396 -20.38 5.64 -13.48
N SER A 397 -20.02 4.73 -12.57
CA SER A 397 -20.97 4.13 -11.62
C SER A 397 -21.23 4.98 -10.38
N THR A 398 -20.38 5.97 -10.13
CA THR A 398 -20.36 6.76 -8.90
C THR A 398 -19.87 8.19 -9.14
N THR A 399 -20.00 9.04 -8.13
CA THR A 399 -19.54 10.43 -8.11
C THR A 399 -18.89 10.76 -6.77
N ILE A 400 -18.16 11.87 -6.70
CA ILE A 400 -17.58 12.40 -5.45
C ILE A 400 -18.08 13.81 -5.14
N GLY A 401 -17.87 14.23 -3.90
CA GLY A 401 -18.24 15.55 -3.37
C GLY A 401 -19.71 15.68 -3.02
N ASP A 402 -20.38 14.56 -2.72
CA ASP A 402 -21.75 14.49 -2.20
C ASP A 402 -21.80 14.17 -0.70
N GLY A 403 -20.65 13.93 -0.05
CA GLY A 403 -20.56 13.56 1.36
C GLY A 403 -20.86 12.08 1.63
N GLY A 404 -20.93 11.24 0.58
CA GLY A 404 -21.21 9.81 0.68
C GLY A 404 -20.06 8.95 1.20
N ASP A 405 -20.26 7.64 1.18
CA ASP A 405 -19.29 6.67 1.70
C ASP A 405 -18.00 6.62 0.89
N LEU A 406 -18.04 6.92 -0.41
CA LEU A 406 -16.84 7.01 -1.25
C LEU A 406 -15.95 8.21 -0.86
N ASP A 407 -16.53 9.38 -0.59
CA ASP A 407 -15.78 10.57 -0.15
C ASP A 407 -15.02 10.27 1.14
N ARG A 408 -15.66 9.57 2.08
CA ARG A 408 -15.05 9.13 3.34
C ARG A 408 -13.97 8.06 3.10
N PHE A 409 -14.25 7.08 2.24
CA PHE A 409 -13.27 6.05 1.87
C PHE A 409 -12.00 6.66 1.27
N ILE A 410 -12.11 7.57 0.31
CA ILE A 410 -10.93 8.23 -0.32
C ILE A 410 -10.11 8.98 0.73
N TRP A 411 -10.76 9.64 1.69
CA TRP A 411 -10.07 10.33 2.79
C TRP A 411 -9.31 9.35 3.67
N GLU A 412 -9.99 8.34 4.21
CA GLU A 412 -9.39 7.32 5.08
C GLU A 412 -8.29 6.52 4.35
N GLU A 413 -8.49 6.22 3.07
CA GLU A 413 -7.52 5.52 2.22
C GLU A 413 -6.27 6.38 2.01
N SER A 414 -6.44 7.68 1.73
CA SER A 414 -5.29 8.60 1.63
C SER A 414 -4.51 8.69 2.94
N GLU A 415 -5.19 8.68 4.10
CA GLU A 415 -4.54 8.69 5.41
C GLU A 415 -3.76 7.40 5.65
N ARG A 416 -4.32 6.24 5.26
CA ARG A 416 -3.64 4.94 5.34
C ARG A 416 -2.41 4.88 4.42
N ILE A 417 -2.55 5.31 3.17
CA ILE A 417 -1.46 5.36 2.18
C ILE A 417 -0.31 6.25 2.67
N VAL A 418 -0.60 7.46 3.16
CA VAL A 418 0.45 8.37 3.64
C VAL A 418 1.06 7.87 4.95
N ARG A 419 0.29 7.23 5.82
CA ARG A 419 0.82 6.63 7.05
C ARG A 419 1.78 5.48 6.75
N GLU A 420 1.42 4.60 5.82
CA GLU A 420 2.22 3.42 5.51
C GLU A 420 3.42 3.77 4.62
N PHE A 421 3.20 4.52 3.54
CA PHE A 421 4.20 4.70 2.49
C PHE A 421 4.82 6.10 2.46
N GLY A 422 4.37 7.01 3.34
CA GLY A 422 4.69 8.44 3.23
C GLY A 422 6.16 8.79 3.46
N ASN A 423 6.94 7.89 4.04
CA ASN A 423 8.37 8.07 4.31
C ASN A 423 9.27 7.66 3.12
N HIS A 424 8.72 6.94 2.13
CA HIS A 424 9.46 6.59 0.92
C HIS A 424 9.83 7.85 0.13
N PRO A 425 11.13 8.12 -0.14
CA PRO A 425 11.51 9.25 -0.96
C PRO A 425 10.94 9.17 -2.38
N SER A 426 10.67 7.97 -2.90
CA SER A 426 10.03 7.77 -4.21
C SER A 426 8.58 8.26 -4.29
N PHE A 427 7.85 8.35 -3.18
CA PHE A 427 6.47 8.85 -3.14
C PHE A 427 6.42 10.38 -3.31
N CYS A 428 6.53 10.82 -4.55
CA CYS A 428 6.74 12.22 -4.91
C CYS A 428 5.45 13.00 -5.15
N MET A 429 4.39 12.33 -5.60
CA MET A 429 3.17 12.96 -6.08
C MET A 429 1.95 12.16 -5.61
N MET A 430 0.88 12.84 -5.20
CA MET A 430 -0.36 12.20 -4.75
C MET A 430 -1.59 12.92 -5.30
N MET A 431 -2.60 12.16 -5.67
CA MET A 431 -3.93 12.68 -6.01
C MET A 431 -5.03 11.75 -5.53
N TYR A 432 -6.28 12.20 -5.59
CA TYR A 432 -7.42 11.38 -5.14
C TYR A 432 -7.58 10.11 -5.98
N GLY A 433 -7.32 10.20 -7.29
CA GLY A 433 -7.83 9.25 -8.28
C GLY A 433 -7.92 9.87 -9.68
N ASN A 434 -8.76 9.25 -10.51
CA ASN A 434 -8.86 9.59 -11.93
C ASN A 434 -10.23 10.14 -12.29
N GLU A 435 -10.26 11.21 -13.11
CA GLU A 435 -11.43 11.69 -13.83
C GLU A 435 -12.71 11.77 -12.98
N PRO A 436 -12.78 12.68 -11.98
CA PRO A 436 -13.92 12.76 -11.07
C PRO A 436 -15.19 13.29 -11.75
N ALA A 437 -16.35 12.80 -11.32
CA ALA A 437 -17.65 13.39 -11.60
C ALA A 437 -18.34 13.79 -10.29
N GLY A 438 -19.45 14.53 -10.40
CA GLY A 438 -20.23 15.03 -9.27
C GLY A 438 -20.19 16.56 -9.16
N LYS A 439 -21.33 17.16 -8.78
CA LYS A 439 -21.47 18.63 -8.73
C LYS A 439 -20.58 19.27 -7.65
N GLY A 440 -20.33 18.56 -6.55
CA GLY A 440 -19.48 19.01 -5.45
C GLY A 440 -18.01 18.60 -5.55
N SER A 441 -17.63 17.84 -6.59
CA SER A 441 -16.29 17.26 -6.75
C SER A 441 -15.18 18.31 -6.65
N ASN A 442 -15.30 19.46 -7.30
CA ASN A 442 -14.30 20.53 -7.23
C ASN A 442 -14.08 21.05 -5.80
N ALA A 443 -15.15 21.21 -5.01
CA ALA A 443 -15.05 21.70 -3.63
C ALA A 443 -14.41 20.64 -2.72
N TYR A 444 -14.84 19.39 -2.86
CA TYR A 444 -14.25 18.25 -2.16
C TYR A 444 -12.75 18.11 -2.46
N LEU A 445 -12.36 18.13 -3.73
CA LEU A 445 -10.96 18.01 -4.15
C LEU A 445 -10.13 19.24 -3.76
N THR A 446 -10.72 20.43 -3.74
CA THR A 446 -10.04 21.63 -3.21
C THR A 446 -9.69 21.44 -1.74
N ASN A 447 -10.64 20.95 -0.93
CA ASN A 447 -10.41 20.65 0.48
C ASN A 447 -9.39 19.51 0.66
N PHE A 448 -9.48 18.45 -0.15
CA PHE A 448 -8.55 17.33 -0.12
C PHE A 448 -7.11 17.79 -0.31
N VAL A 449 -6.83 18.52 -1.40
CA VAL A 449 -5.48 19.00 -1.73
C VAL A 449 -4.98 20.00 -0.69
N THR A 450 -5.83 20.95 -0.27
CA THR A 450 -5.44 21.96 0.74
C THR A 450 -5.02 21.30 2.04
N THR A 451 -5.86 20.39 2.55
CA THR A 451 -5.62 19.70 3.81
C THR A 451 -4.36 18.83 3.74
N TRP A 452 -4.13 18.13 2.64
CA TRP A 452 -2.92 17.30 2.49
C TRP A 452 -1.63 18.12 2.41
N LYS A 453 -1.67 19.27 1.72
CA LYS A 453 -0.53 20.21 1.71
C LYS A 453 -0.18 20.72 3.10
N GLU A 454 -1.18 21.03 3.92
CA GLU A 454 -0.99 21.47 5.31
C GLU A 454 -0.47 20.36 6.22
N ARG A 455 -1.01 19.14 6.08
CA ARG A 455 -0.63 17.99 6.92
C ARG A 455 0.75 17.43 6.57
N ASP A 456 1.11 17.41 5.28
CA ASP A 456 2.34 16.77 4.83
C ASP A 456 2.90 17.37 3.54
N ALA A 457 3.80 18.33 3.67
CA ALA A 457 4.46 19.01 2.55
C ALA A 457 5.62 18.22 1.89
N ARG A 458 5.78 16.91 2.17
CA ARG A 458 6.89 16.11 1.60
C ARG A 458 6.71 15.76 0.11
N ARG A 459 5.50 15.95 -0.43
CA ARG A 459 5.14 15.56 -1.81
C ARG A 459 4.28 16.64 -2.47
N LEU A 460 4.16 16.56 -3.80
CA LEU A 460 3.26 17.41 -4.57
C LEU A 460 1.86 16.82 -4.62
N TYR A 461 0.85 17.68 -4.68
CA TYR A 461 -0.56 17.28 -4.69
C TYR A 461 -1.31 17.84 -5.90
N CYS A 462 -2.15 17.01 -6.50
CA CYS A 462 -3.10 17.39 -7.55
C CYS A 462 -4.50 16.90 -7.17
N SER A 463 -5.53 17.61 -7.63
CA SER A 463 -6.94 17.25 -7.44
C SER A 463 -7.24 15.87 -7.99
N GLY A 464 -6.90 15.61 -9.26
CA GLY A 464 -7.13 14.34 -9.95
C GLY A 464 -6.51 14.33 -11.35
N ALA A 465 -6.44 13.15 -11.95
CA ALA A 465 -5.96 12.99 -13.31
C ALA A 465 -7.08 13.17 -14.35
N GLY A 466 -6.71 13.62 -15.55
CA GLY A 466 -7.63 14.01 -16.61
C GLY A 466 -8.22 15.41 -16.40
N TRP A 467 -8.81 15.66 -15.23
CA TRP A 467 -9.43 16.91 -14.77
C TRP A 467 -9.76 16.79 -13.27
N PRO A 468 -10.24 17.84 -12.58
CA PRO A 468 -10.28 19.26 -12.95
C PRO A 468 -8.94 19.94 -12.72
N ASN A 469 -8.64 20.96 -13.54
CA ASN A 469 -7.54 21.88 -13.27
C ASN A 469 -7.99 22.91 -12.24
N LEU A 470 -7.68 22.67 -10.97
CA LEU A 470 -8.03 23.58 -9.86
C LEU A 470 -6.85 24.46 -9.47
N PRO A 471 -7.08 25.72 -9.04
CA PRO A 471 -6.00 26.62 -8.61
C PRO A 471 -5.15 26.09 -7.45
N VAL A 472 -5.69 25.15 -6.66
CA VAL A 472 -4.98 24.54 -5.53
C VAL A 472 -3.93 23.51 -5.97
N ASN A 473 -3.93 23.05 -7.22
CA ASN A 473 -3.04 21.98 -7.67
C ASN A 473 -1.57 22.46 -7.74
N ASP A 474 -0.62 21.63 -7.33
CA ASP A 474 0.81 21.89 -7.55
C ASP A 474 1.21 21.69 -9.03
N PHE A 475 0.52 20.78 -9.72
CA PHE A 475 0.75 20.45 -11.13
C PHE A 475 -0.57 20.08 -11.79
N LEU A 476 -0.62 20.13 -13.12
CA LEU A 476 -1.78 19.72 -13.89
C LEU A 476 -1.54 18.34 -14.51
N SER A 477 -2.52 17.46 -14.41
CA SER A 477 -2.53 16.14 -15.04
C SER A 477 -3.77 16.07 -15.92
N ASP A 478 -3.70 16.68 -17.12
CA ASP A 478 -4.82 16.74 -18.05
C ASP A 478 -4.43 16.24 -19.45
N SER A 479 -5.43 16.04 -20.32
CA SER A 479 -5.23 15.49 -21.66
C SER A 479 -4.88 16.52 -22.75
N ASN A 480 -4.86 17.82 -22.43
CA ASN A 480 -4.68 18.88 -23.41
C ASN A 480 -3.29 18.89 -24.07
N PRO A 481 -2.15 18.71 -23.35
CA PRO A 481 -0.83 18.73 -23.95
C PRO A 481 -0.52 17.40 -24.67
N ARG A 482 -1.24 17.13 -25.76
CA ARG A 482 -1.18 15.86 -26.49
C ARG A 482 -0.96 16.07 -27.98
N ILE A 483 0.13 15.51 -28.51
CA ILE A 483 0.47 15.56 -29.93
C ILE A 483 -0.47 14.71 -30.84
N GLN A 484 -1.32 13.89 -30.25
CA GLN A 484 -2.33 13.08 -30.93
C GLN A 484 -3.60 12.92 -30.08
N ALA A 485 -4.57 13.80 -30.25
CA ALA A 485 -5.85 13.70 -29.56
C ALA A 485 -6.75 12.60 -30.15
N TRP A 486 -7.73 12.15 -29.36
CA TRP A 486 -8.69 11.13 -29.79
C TRP A 486 -9.42 11.57 -31.06
N GLY A 487 -9.54 10.65 -32.02
CA GLY A 487 -10.22 10.91 -33.29
C GLY A 487 -9.48 11.82 -34.27
N GLN A 488 -8.29 12.35 -33.95
CA GLN A 488 -7.55 13.22 -34.87
C GLN A 488 -6.98 12.48 -36.08
N GLY A 489 -6.66 11.19 -35.95
CA GLY A 489 -6.09 10.38 -37.02
C GLY A 489 -4.89 11.06 -37.68
N VAL A 490 -4.89 11.16 -39.01
CA VAL A 490 -3.81 11.79 -39.80
C VAL A 490 -3.70 13.31 -39.63
N LYS A 491 -4.67 13.96 -38.98
CA LYS A 491 -4.63 15.41 -38.69
C LYS A 491 -3.90 15.74 -37.39
N SER A 492 -3.46 14.75 -36.62
CA SER A 492 -2.72 14.99 -35.40
C SER A 492 -1.35 15.62 -35.67
N ILE A 493 -0.80 16.31 -34.68
CA ILE A 493 0.51 16.98 -34.80
C ILE A 493 1.59 16.00 -35.27
N ILE A 494 1.65 14.79 -34.70
CA ILE A 494 2.65 13.78 -35.08
C ILE A 494 2.55 13.31 -36.54
N ASN A 495 1.36 13.43 -37.15
CA ASN A 495 1.13 13.01 -38.54
C ASN A 495 1.22 14.19 -39.52
N ALA A 496 0.88 15.40 -39.07
CA ALA A 496 0.82 16.60 -39.90
C ALA A 496 2.10 17.43 -39.87
N GLN A 497 2.96 17.25 -38.86
CA GLN A 497 4.15 18.07 -38.63
C GLN A 497 5.37 17.20 -38.35
N ALA A 498 6.56 17.74 -38.60
CA ALA A 498 7.80 17.08 -38.20
C ALA A 498 7.89 16.94 -36.67
N PRO A 499 8.42 15.82 -36.13
CA PRO A 499 8.62 15.66 -34.69
C PRO A 499 9.50 16.78 -34.11
N ARG A 500 9.05 17.38 -33.01
CA ARG A 500 9.79 18.37 -32.23
C ARG A 500 9.55 18.16 -30.74
N THR A 501 10.40 18.72 -29.88
CA THR A 501 10.37 18.48 -28.43
C THR A 501 10.08 19.75 -27.61
N ASP A 502 9.76 20.84 -28.28
CA ASP A 502 9.63 22.20 -27.76
C ASP A 502 8.23 22.78 -28.03
N TYR A 503 7.19 21.94 -27.98
CA TYR A 503 5.80 22.41 -28.06
C TYR A 503 5.49 23.36 -26.90
N ASP A 504 4.98 24.53 -27.23
CA ASP A 504 4.38 25.45 -26.27
C ASP A 504 2.87 25.25 -26.30
N TRP A 505 2.31 24.71 -25.21
CA TRP A 505 0.88 24.44 -25.06
C TRP A 505 0.15 25.58 -24.33
N SER A 506 0.81 26.73 -24.15
CA SER A 506 0.17 27.94 -23.61
C SER A 506 -0.52 28.80 -24.68
N GLU A 507 -0.18 28.60 -25.95
CA GLU A 507 -0.87 29.15 -27.14
C GLU A 507 -2.10 28.31 -27.51
#